data_AF-A0A9W8PWB5-F1
#
_entry.id   AF-A0A9W8PWB5-F1
#
_cell.length_a   1.000
_cell.length_b   1.000
_cell.length_c   1.000
_cell.angle_alpha   90.00
_cell.angle_beta   90.00
_cell.angle_gamma   90.00
#
_symmetry.space_group_name_H-M   'P 1'
#
loop_
_entity.id
_entity.type
_entity.pdbx_description
1 polymer ?
#
loop_
_entity_poly.entity_id
_entity_poly.type
_entity_poly.pdbx_seq_one_letter_code
_entity_poly.pdbx_strand_id
1 'polypeptide(L)'
;MPPYAADLEAWWLGSGYDAIKDLINGTADDLNPQQCGFAQQMRRRLLSFDNDSSVRAQIIKDWPTIRITRGVDYDANTRKYAKYIASNIFRKPQNGGINFDLAMNGLGYLDAMEIRRLRLLKATHTAIEAASPRESRPPMLKELERMSSTNFKHLHAGLRICILTQELTKDIKQRKEVTQIMALLNALVPSAVLLGNDDDIDPTPHSSGVRDSVRFSVFEHLTSNDCFSRERQEVIQMKLRCWCDTPDYPRARDAMVRYCEEFKKLEPVCLNIINDLERKKGDNGLCHYHAVSADSIMVSGTDTSIGYDRPPVDSSKLKNVVLTQNTSLASQVSTKTLTITGPLLAFHPLLRGMPGREISPATTDGALLAREIDPPPVPCYPNNLSKTLFHQHPLARELDMSTQEQASLGLLLPAELADNREF
;
A
#
# COMPACT_ATOMS: atom_id res chain seq x y z
N MET A 1 -13.32 11.73 -7.64
CA MET A 1 -12.35 10.63 -7.48
C MET A 1 -11.01 11.27 -7.18
N PRO A 2 -10.16 10.70 -6.32
CA PRO A 2 -8.85 11.27 -6.02
C PRO A 2 -7.95 11.44 -7.25
N PRO A 3 -6.96 12.34 -7.19
CA PRO A 3 -5.99 12.54 -8.25
C PRO A 3 -5.22 11.28 -8.65
N TYR A 4 -4.98 11.11 -9.95
CA TYR A 4 -4.02 10.12 -10.41
C TYR A 4 -2.61 10.54 -10.00
N ALA A 5 -1.77 9.55 -9.68
CA ALA A 5 -0.39 9.78 -9.28
C ALA A 5 0.37 10.65 -10.31
N ALA A 6 0.17 10.44 -11.61
CA ALA A 6 0.83 11.24 -12.66
C ALA A 6 0.42 12.73 -12.62
N ASP A 7 -0.86 13.01 -12.36
CA ASP A 7 -1.36 14.39 -12.31
C ASP A 7 -0.86 15.10 -11.05
N LEU A 8 -0.82 14.35 -9.94
CA LEU A 8 -0.32 14.86 -8.68
C LEU A 8 1.19 15.15 -8.77
N GLU A 9 1.97 14.29 -9.43
CA GLU A 9 3.39 14.55 -9.70
C GLU A 9 3.58 15.80 -10.55
N ALA A 10 2.81 15.95 -11.64
CA ALA A 10 2.87 17.13 -12.50
C ALA A 10 2.51 18.41 -11.73
N TRP A 11 1.51 18.36 -10.85
CA TRP A 11 1.15 19.49 -10.01
C TRP A 11 2.26 19.83 -9.00
N TRP A 12 2.87 18.84 -8.35
CA TRP A 12 4.00 19.05 -7.44
C TRP A 12 5.25 19.58 -8.13
N LEU A 13 5.47 19.21 -9.40
CA LEU A 13 6.56 19.76 -10.21
C LEU A 13 6.23 21.14 -10.82
N GLY A 14 4.97 21.56 -10.75
CA GLY A 14 4.49 22.88 -11.16
C GLY A 14 4.12 23.74 -9.96
N SER A 15 2.81 23.94 -9.74
CA SER A 15 2.27 24.81 -8.70
C SER A 15 2.76 24.49 -7.28
N GLY A 16 3.02 23.22 -6.98
CA GLY A 16 3.50 22.78 -5.66
C GLY A 16 5.02 22.83 -5.47
N TYR A 17 5.79 23.22 -6.49
CA TYR A 17 7.23 23.06 -6.50
C TYR A 17 7.93 23.90 -5.42
N ASP A 18 7.52 25.16 -5.25
CA ASP A 18 8.12 26.06 -4.27
C ASP A 18 7.90 25.55 -2.84
N ALA A 19 6.73 24.99 -2.52
CA ALA A 19 6.47 24.40 -1.22
C ALA A 19 7.40 23.20 -0.93
N ILE A 20 7.69 22.38 -1.94
CA ILE A 20 8.67 21.28 -1.79
C ILE A 20 10.08 21.84 -1.67
N LYS A 21 10.43 22.86 -2.45
CA LYS A 21 11.73 23.50 -2.40
C LYS A 21 12.00 24.09 -1.02
N ASP A 22 11.01 24.72 -0.41
CA ASP A 22 11.07 25.23 0.97
C ASP A 22 11.14 24.08 1.97
N LEU A 23 10.40 22.98 1.75
CA LEU A 23 10.53 21.77 2.56
C LEU A 23 11.93 21.17 2.49
N ILE A 24 12.64 21.23 1.37
CA ILE A 24 14.00 20.68 1.22
C ILE A 24 15.08 21.68 1.68
N ASN A 25 14.92 22.96 1.42
CA ASN A 25 15.92 24.01 1.69
C ASN A 25 15.67 24.81 2.99
N GLY A 26 14.56 24.57 3.68
CA GLY A 26 14.21 25.14 4.97
C GLY A 26 15.38 25.20 5.93
N THR A 27 15.43 26.32 6.66
CA THR A 27 16.50 26.85 7.54
C THR A 27 17.56 25.85 7.95
N ALA A 28 18.82 26.23 7.67
CA ALA A 28 20.06 25.53 8.03
C ALA A 28 19.85 24.54 9.17
N ASP A 29 19.85 23.25 8.83
CA ASP A 29 19.65 22.21 9.82
C ASP A 29 20.82 22.30 10.82
N ASP A 30 20.55 22.83 12.01
CA ASP A 30 21.54 22.97 13.09
C ASP A 30 22.11 21.59 13.51
N LEU A 31 21.40 20.52 13.16
CA LEU A 31 21.74 19.14 13.46
C LEU A 31 22.15 18.38 12.20
N ASN A 32 23.29 17.70 12.27
CA ASN A 32 23.71 16.72 11.29
C ASN A 32 22.97 15.37 11.49
N PRO A 33 22.93 14.50 10.47
CA PRO A 33 22.25 13.21 10.55
C PRO A 33 22.77 12.25 11.63
N GLN A 34 23.96 12.51 12.19
CA GLN A 34 24.59 11.72 13.24
C GLN A 34 24.24 12.25 14.65
N GLN A 35 23.65 13.44 14.78
CA GLN A 35 23.33 14.06 16.05
C GLN A 35 21.96 13.60 16.57
N CYS A 36 21.90 13.39 17.89
CA CYS A 36 20.64 13.16 18.59
C CYS A 36 19.67 14.30 18.32
N GLY A 37 18.42 13.97 17.99
CA GLY A 37 17.37 14.95 17.68
C GLY A 37 17.17 15.24 16.19
N PHE A 38 18.10 14.85 15.30
CA PHE A 38 17.95 15.05 13.84
C PHE A 38 16.64 14.44 13.31
N ALA A 39 16.39 13.17 13.61
CA ALA A 39 15.18 12.47 13.21
C ALA A 39 13.90 13.17 13.73
N GLN A 40 13.94 13.74 14.93
CA GLN A 40 12.83 14.46 15.52
C GLN A 40 12.60 15.81 14.82
N GLN A 41 13.67 16.55 14.50
CA GLN A 41 13.60 17.79 13.73
C GLN A 41 13.02 17.54 12.33
N MET A 42 13.53 16.54 11.62
CA MET A 42 13.02 16.14 10.30
C MET A 42 11.55 15.74 10.36
N ARG A 43 11.15 15.00 11.39
CA ARG A 43 9.74 14.62 11.57
C ARG A 43 8.84 15.84 11.78
N ARG A 44 9.23 16.79 12.65
CA ARG A 44 8.43 18.02 12.88
C ARG A 44 8.30 18.84 11.60
N ARG A 45 9.39 18.97 10.83
CA ARG A 45 9.41 19.69 9.56
C ARG A 45 8.49 19.06 8.52
N LEU A 46 8.59 17.74 8.32
CA LEU A 46 7.68 17.01 7.42
C LEU A 46 6.23 17.11 7.89
N LEU A 47 5.97 16.99 9.19
CA LEU A 47 4.62 17.10 9.75
C LEU A 47 4.03 18.50 9.53
N SER A 48 4.83 19.55 9.67
CA SER A 48 4.39 20.93 9.39
C SER A 48 3.99 21.09 7.92
N PHE A 49 4.79 20.56 7.00
CA PHE A 49 4.49 20.57 5.57
C PHE A 49 3.24 19.74 5.23
N ASP A 50 3.15 18.53 5.78
CA ASP A 50 2.03 17.61 5.51
C ASP A 50 0.68 18.16 5.99
N ASN A 51 0.69 19.04 6.99
CA ASN A 51 -0.49 19.70 7.55
C ASN A 51 -0.69 21.14 7.05
N ASP A 52 0.08 21.58 6.04
CA ASP A 52 -0.09 22.93 5.49
C ASP A 52 -1.45 23.07 4.78
N SER A 53 -2.34 23.80 5.43
CA SER A 53 -3.69 24.07 4.93
C SER A 53 -3.72 24.85 3.61
N SER A 54 -2.70 25.69 3.36
CA SER A 54 -2.62 26.52 2.16
C SER A 54 -2.32 25.66 0.92
N VAL A 55 -1.35 24.76 1.04
CA VAL A 55 -0.99 23.79 0.00
C VAL A 55 -2.18 22.89 -0.30
N ARG A 56 -2.86 22.40 0.73
CA ARG A 56 -4.06 21.56 0.58
C ARG A 56 -5.20 22.29 -0.14
N ALA A 57 -5.48 23.54 0.25
CA ALA A 57 -6.50 24.36 -0.37
C ALA A 57 -6.20 24.63 -1.85
N GLN A 58 -4.91 24.85 -2.18
CA GLN A 58 -4.49 25.11 -3.56
C GLN A 58 -4.69 23.87 -4.45
N ILE A 59 -4.34 22.66 -3.98
CA ILE A 59 -4.60 21.44 -4.77
C ILE A 59 -6.10 21.24 -4.99
N ILE A 60 -6.92 21.41 -3.95
CA ILE A 60 -8.38 21.28 -4.05
C ILE A 60 -8.95 22.27 -5.08
N LYS A 61 -8.43 23.50 -5.10
CA LYS A 61 -8.82 24.53 -6.06
C LYS A 61 -8.42 24.19 -7.50
N ASP A 62 -7.21 23.65 -7.70
CA ASP A 62 -6.68 23.36 -9.04
C ASP A 62 -7.22 22.05 -9.63
N TRP A 63 -7.61 21.12 -8.78
CA TRP A 63 -7.97 19.75 -9.17
C TRP A 63 -9.10 19.65 -10.23
N PRO A 64 -10.22 20.40 -10.13
CA PRO A 64 -11.27 20.35 -11.14
C PRO A 64 -10.76 20.65 -12.56
N THR A 65 -9.87 21.64 -12.71
CA THR A 65 -9.30 22.03 -14.01
C THR A 65 -8.40 20.94 -14.58
N ILE A 66 -7.56 20.33 -13.74
CA ILE A 66 -6.67 19.23 -14.13
C ILE A 66 -7.49 18.04 -14.63
N ARG A 67 -8.58 17.71 -13.91
CA ARG A 67 -9.49 16.62 -14.28
C ARG A 67 -10.15 16.84 -15.64
N ILE A 68 -10.66 18.04 -15.91
CA ILE A 68 -11.32 18.37 -17.19
C ILE A 68 -10.33 18.26 -18.35
N THR A 69 -9.14 18.84 -18.20
CA THR A 69 -8.12 18.91 -19.25
C THR A 69 -7.67 17.53 -19.74
N ARG A 70 -7.67 16.54 -18.85
CA ARG A 70 -7.19 15.20 -19.14
C ARG A 70 -8.17 14.34 -19.95
N GLY A 71 -9.47 14.65 -19.88
CA GLY A 71 -10.51 13.90 -20.60
C GLY A 71 -10.55 12.40 -20.29
N VAL A 72 -10.09 11.98 -19.10
CA VAL A 72 -10.09 10.55 -18.72
C VAL A 72 -11.51 10.11 -18.44
N ASP A 73 -11.98 9.17 -19.27
CA ASP A 73 -13.18 8.42 -19.00
C ASP A 73 -12.92 7.43 -17.86
N TYR A 74 -13.29 7.82 -16.65
CA TYR A 74 -13.16 6.99 -15.46
C TYR A 74 -14.13 5.78 -15.46
N ASP A 75 -15.06 5.72 -16.41
CA ASP A 75 -15.96 4.59 -16.64
C ASP A 75 -15.47 3.65 -17.75
N ALA A 76 -14.30 3.95 -18.36
CA ALA A 76 -13.77 3.17 -19.45
C ALA A 76 -13.48 1.70 -19.07
N ASN A 77 -13.43 0.87 -20.11
CA ASN A 77 -13.38 -0.59 -20.01
C ASN A 77 -12.20 -1.10 -19.17
N THR A 78 -12.46 -1.45 -17.92
CA THR A 78 -11.50 -1.98 -16.93
C THR A 78 -10.71 -3.18 -17.44
N ARG A 79 -11.33 -4.04 -18.27
CA ARG A 79 -10.64 -5.20 -18.87
C ARG A 79 -9.58 -4.77 -19.88
N LYS A 80 -9.87 -3.72 -20.66
CA LYS A 80 -8.91 -3.14 -21.61
C LYS A 80 -7.72 -2.54 -20.84
N TYR A 81 -7.97 -1.82 -19.75
CA TYR A 81 -6.91 -1.27 -18.91
C TYR A 81 -6.08 -2.36 -18.23
N ALA A 82 -6.70 -3.36 -17.62
CA ALA A 82 -5.98 -4.48 -17.01
C ALA A 82 -4.99 -5.14 -17.98
N LYS A 83 -5.44 -5.41 -19.22
CA LYS A 83 -4.58 -5.95 -20.28
C LYS A 83 -3.47 -4.96 -20.65
N TYR A 84 -3.81 -3.69 -20.87
CA TYR A 84 -2.84 -2.67 -21.24
C TYR A 84 -1.74 -2.50 -20.18
N ILE A 85 -2.12 -2.41 -18.91
CA ILE A 85 -1.23 -2.25 -17.76
C ILE A 85 -0.28 -3.44 -17.66
N ALA A 86 -0.80 -4.68 -17.69
CA ALA A 86 0.00 -5.89 -17.53
C ALA A 86 0.94 -6.19 -18.72
N SER A 87 0.59 -5.73 -19.92
CA SER A 87 1.35 -5.97 -21.15
C SER A 87 2.31 -4.85 -21.53
N ASN A 88 2.04 -3.59 -21.15
CA ASN A 88 2.80 -2.42 -21.63
C ASN A 88 3.49 -1.64 -20.51
N ILE A 89 2.95 -1.64 -19.29
CA ILE A 89 3.46 -0.83 -18.18
C ILE A 89 4.22 -1.69 -17.18
N PHE A 90 3.53 -2.63 -16.51
CA PHE A 90 4.12 -3.51 -15.52
C PHE A 90 4.33 -4.91 -16.12
N ARG A 91 5.34 -5.01 -16.98
CA ARG A 91 5.66 -6.21 -17.77
C ARG A 91 6.41 -7.23 -16.93
N LYS A 92 6.51 -8.48 -17.41
CA LYS A 92 7.37 -9.46 -16.75
C LYS A 92 8.81 -8.92 -16.67
N PRO A 93 9.59 -9.25 -15.62
CA PRO A 93 10.99 -8.82 -15.53
C PRO A 93 11.79 -9.14 -16.79
N GLN A 94 11.56 -10.31 -17.39
CA GLN A 94 12.21 -10.76 -18.62
C GLN A 94 11.80 -9.95 -19.87
N ASN A 95 10.70 -9.20 -19.79
CA ASN A 95 10.15 -8.39 -20.87
C ASN A 95 10.36 -6.89 -20.61
N GLY A 96 11.45 -6.53 -19.93
CA GLY A 96 11.80 -5.13 -19.65
C GLY A 96 11.06 -4.50 -18.47
N GLY A 97 10.48 -5.31 -17.57
CA GLY A 97 9.95 -4.88 -16.27
C GLY A 97 9.01 -3.67 -16.32
N ILE A 98 9.25 -2.71 -15.43
CA ILE A 98 8.46 -1.47 -15.33
C ILE A 98 8.83 -0.52 -16.47
N ASN A 99 7.84 -0.07 -17.23
CA ASN A 99 7.96 1.10 -18.08
C ASN A 99 7.73 2.36 -17.23
N PHE A 100 8.81 3.00 -16.79
CA PHE A 100 8.76 4.14 -15.86
C PHE A 100 8.04 5.36 -16.44
N ASP A 101 8.12 5.60 -17.75
CA ASP A 101 7.45 6.73 -18.41
C ASP A 101 5.92 6.63 -18.32
N LEU A 102 5.40 5.41 -18.23
CA LEU A 102 3.97 5.14 -18.14
C LEU A 102 3.52 4.70 -16.74
N ALA A 103 4.46 4.47 -15.81
CA ALA A 103 4.18 3.83 -14.52
C ALA A 103 3.18 4.63 -13.68
N MET A 104 3.35 5.95 -13.59
CA MET A 104 2.48 6.84 -12.82
C MET A 104 1.04 6.86 -13.37
N ASN A 105 0.90 6.80 -14.70
CA ASN A 105 -0.40 6.66 -15.36
C ASN A 105 -1.01 5.28 -15.09
N GLY A 106 -0.18 4.23 -15.13
CA GLY A 106 -0.56 2.86 -14.79
C GLY A 106 -1.13 2.73 -13.38
N LEU A 107 -0.51 3.39 -12.38
CA LEU A 107 -1.02 3.44 -11.01
C LEU A 107 -2.41 4.08 -10.95
N GLY A 108 -2.61 5.20 -11.65
CA GLY A 108 -3.93 5.85 -11.72
C GLY A 108 -5.04 4.94 -12.25
N TYR A 109 -4.76 4.15 -13.29
CA TYR A 109 -5.72 3.16 -13.78
C TYR A 109 -6.02 2.06 -12.77
N LEU A 110 -5.02 1.59 -12.00
CA LEU A 110 -5.22 0.60 -10.94
C LEU A 110 -6.07 1.16 -9.80
N ASP A 111 -5.84 2.42 -9.41
CA ASP A 111 -6.64 3.10 -8.38
C ASP A 111 -8.09 3.29 -8.85
N ALA A 112 -8.31 3.65 -10.12
CA ALA A 112 -9.66 3.75 -10.69
C ALA A 112 -10.40 2.40 -10.72
N MET A 113 -9.70 1.32 -11.07
CA MET A 113 -10.24 -0.04 -10.99
C MET A 113 -10.66 -0.38 -9.55
N GLU A 114 -9.86 0.00 -8.56
CA GLU A 114 -10.19 -0.23 -7.15
C GLU A 114 -11.38 0.57 -6.68
N ILE A 115 -11.44 1.85 -7.03
CA ILE A 115 -12.59 2.70 -6.69
C ILE A 115 -13.87 2.12 -7.28
N ARG A 116 -13.83 1.62 -8.53
CA ARG A 116 -14.97 0.91 -9.13
C ARG A 116 -15.32 -0.37 -8.37
N ARG A 117 -14.33 -1.17 -7.96
CA ARG A 117 -14.55 -2.38 -7.13
C ARG A 117 -15.27 -2.03 -5.83
N LEU A 118 -14.78 -1.02 -5.11
CA LEU A 118 -15.32 -0.58 -3.83
C LEU A 118 -16.74 -0.01 -3.99
N ARG A 119 -17.00 0.76 -5.04
CA ARG A 119 -18.36 1.24 -5.38
C ARG A 119 -19.32 0.09 -5.64
N LEU A 120 -18.90 -0.90 -6.42
CA LEU A 120 -19.72 -2.06 -6.74
C LEU A 120 -20.02 -2.92 -5.51
N LEU A 121 -19.03 -3.14 -4.64
CA LEU A 121 -19.22 -3.82 -3.37
C LEU A 121 -20.18 -3.06 -2.44
N LYS A 122 -20.02 -1.73 -2.33
CA LYS A 122 -20.91 -0.86 -1.56
C LYS A 122 -22.35 -0.96 -2.08
N ALA A 123 -22.56 -0.80 -3.39
CA ALA A 123 -23.88 -0.90 -4.01
C ALA A 123 -24.51 -2.29 -3.81
N THR A 124 -23.74 -3.36 -4.01
CA THR A 124 -24.21 -4.74 -3.78
C THR A 124 -24.62 -4.94 -2.32
N HIS A 125 -23.84 -4.43 -1.39
CA HIS A 125 -24.14 -4.52 0.03
C HIS A 125 -25.42 -3.78 0.40
N THR A 126 -25.58 -2.53 -0.06
CA THR A 126 -26.79 -1.74 0.15
C THR A 126 -28.02 -2.42 -0.46
N ALA A 127 -27.88 -3.06 -1.63
CA ALA A 127 -28.97 -3.82 -2.25
C ALA A 127 -29.39 -5.03 -1.41
N ILE A 128 -28.42 -5.81 -0.88
CA ILE A 128 -28.70 -6.95 0.00
C ILE A 128 -29.40 -6.49 1.27
N GLU A 129 -28.89 -5.44 1.94
CA GLU A 129 -29.49 -4.92 3.17
C GLU A 129 -30.91 -4.39 2.95
N ALA A 130 -31.16 -3.72 1.83
CA ALA A 130 -32.48 -3.22 1.46
C ALA A 130 -33.48 -4.35 1.16
N ALA A 131 -33.02 -5.48 0.60
CA ALA A 131 -33.87 -6.63 0.30
C ALA A 131 -34.14 -7.51 1.53
N SER A 132 -33.15 -7.67 2.41
CA SER A 132 -33.26 -8.49 3.62
C SER A 132 -32.27 -8.01 4.70
N PRO A 133 -32.72 -7.18 5.66
CA PRO A 133 -31.84 -6.61 6.70
C PRO A 133 -31.16 -7.64 7.60
N ARG A 134 -31.59 -8.91 7.58
CA ARG A 134 -31.03 -10.01 8.39
C ARG A 134 -30.13 -10.96 7.59
N GLU A 135 -30.03 -10.78 6.27
CA GLU A 135 -29.27 -11.70 5.42
C GLU A 135 -27.82 -11.25 5.29
N SER A 136 -26.89 -12.13 5.67
CA SER A 136 -25.47 -11.84 5.57
C SER A 136 -24.99 -11.93 4.12
N ARG A 137 -24.00 -11.11 3.73
CA ARG A 137 -23.40 -11.18 2.37
C ARG A 137 -23.02 -12.63 2.01
N PRO A 138 -23.24 -13.05 0.74
CA PRO A 138 -22.88 -14.40 0.30
C PRO A 138 -21.43 -14.76 0.65
N PRO A 139 -21.15 -15.95 1.20
CA PRO A 139 -19.79 -16.36 1.59
C PRO A 139 -18.77 -16.24 0.46
N MET A 140 -19.16 -16.56 -0.76
CA MET A 140 -18.34 -16.42 -1.96
C MET A 140 -17.92 -14.96 -2.21
N LEU A 141 -18.84 -14.00 -2.02
CA LEU A 141 -18.55 -12.58 -2.20
C LEU A 141 -17.57 -12.07 -1.14
N LYS A 142 -17.73 -12.50 0.12
CA LYS A 142 -16.82 -12.16 1.22
C LYS A 142 -15.40 -12.65 0.94
N GLU A 143 -15.24 -13.89 0.46
CA GLU A 143 -13.92 -14.44 0.16
C GLU A 143 -13.26 -13.73 -1.02
N LEU A 144 -14.04 -13.43 -2.07
CA LEU A 144 -13.54 -12.70 -3.23
C LEU A 144 -13.15 -11.26 -2.87
N GLU A 145 -13.93 -10.59 -2.02
CA GLU A 145 -13.59 -9.29 -1.43
C GLU A 145 -12.27 -9.37 -0.64
N ARG A 146 -12.13 -10.36 0.26
CA ARG A 146 -10.92 -10.57 1.06
C ARG A 146 -9.68 -10.78 0.19
N MET A 147 -9.76 -11.67 -0.80
CA MET A 147 -8.66 -11.97 -1.72
C MET A 147 -8.29 -10.76 -2.58
N SER A 148 -9.28 -10.07 -3.15
CA SER A 148 -9.03 -8.89 -3.99
C SER A 148 -8.43 -7.74 -3.19
N SER A 149 -8.97 -7.42 -2.01
CA SER A 149 -8.41 -6.41 -1.10
C SER A 149 -6.97 -6.75 -0.68
N THR A 150 -6.68 -8.02 -0.41
CA THR A 150 -5.32 -8.47 -0.06
C THR A 150 -4.36 -8.25 -1.22
N ASN A 151 -4.70 -8.71 -2.43
CA ASN A 151 -3.83 -8.52 -3.60
C ASN A 151 -3.68 -7.03 -3.96
N PHE A 152 -4.75 -6.23 -3.79
CA PHE A 152 -4.69 -4.78 -4.00
C PHE A 152 -3.71 -4.12 -3.03
N LYS A 153 -3.74 -4.49 -1.74
CA LYS A 153 -2.78 -3.99 -0.76
C LYS A 153 -1.32 -4.21 -1.20
N HIS A 154 -0.99 -5.43 -1.62
CA HIS A 154 0.37 -5.80 -2.03
C HIS A 154 0.79 -5.11 -3.34
N LEU A 155 -0.08 -5.09 -4.36
CA LEU A 155 0.25 -4.41 -5.61
C LEU A 155 0.37 -2.89 -5.42
N HIS A 156 -0.50 -2.30 -4.60
CA HIS A 156 -0.57 -0.85 -4.39
C HIS A 156 0.71 -0.34 -3.74
N ALA A 157 1.14 -0.95 -2.63
CA ALA A 157 2.42 -0.60 -2.00
C ALA A 157 3.60 -1.03 -2.86
N GLY A 158 3.63 -2.28 -3.32
CA GLY A 158 4.79 -2.85 -4.00
C GLY A 158 5.18 -2.09 -5.26
N LEU A 159 4.22 -1.74 -6.13
CA LEU A 159 4.51 -0.99 -7.35
C LEU A 159 4.99 0.43 -7.06
N ARG A 160 4.35 1.13 -6.12
CA ARG A 160 4.75 2.49 -5.71
C ARG A 160 6.17 2.52 -5.13
N ILE A 161 6.50 1.57 -4.26
CA ILE A 161 7.85 1.45 -3.71
C ILE A 161 8.87 1.06 -4.78
N CYS A 162 8.53 0.19 -5.74
CA CYS A 162 9.44 -0.13 -6.84
C CYS A 162 9.77 1.11 -7.68
N ILE A 163 8.78 1.96 -7.98
CA ILE A 163 8.98 3.22 -8.71
C ILE A 163 9.87 4.17 -7.91
N LEU A 164 9.57 4.36 -6.62
CA LEU A 164 10.35 5.25 -5.76
C LEU A 164 11.79 4.75 -5.56
N THR A 165 11.96 3.45 -5.32
CA THR A 165 13.27 2.82 -5.14
C THR A 165 14.14 3.02 -6.36
N GLN A 166 13.60 2.87 -7.58
CA GLN A 166 14.36 3.09 -8.79
C GLN A 166 15.00 4.48 -8.81
N GLU A 167 14.25 5.54 -8.49
CA GLU A 167 14.78 6.91 -8.48
C GLU A 167 15.81 7.13 -7.37
N LEU A 168 15.61 6.55 -6.19
CA LEU A 168 16.55 6.64 -5.07
C LEU A 168 17.89 5.94 -5.36
N THR A 169 17.90 4.99 -6.30
CA THR A 169 19.08 4.15 -6.61
C THR A 169 19.72 4.45 -7.96
N LYS A 170 19.18 5.42 -8.73
CA LYS A 170 19.72 5.77 -10.04
C LYS A 170 21.10 6.41 -9.92
N ASP A 171 21.91 6.20 -10.96
CA ASP A 171 23.20 6.86 -11.13
C ASP A 171 23.04 8.39 -11.20
N ILE A 172 24.07 9.11 -10.76
CA ILE A 172 24.09 10.57 -10.71
C ILE A 172 23.73 11.24 -12.05
N LYS A 173 24.05 10.61 -13.19
CA LYS A 173 23.78 11.17 -14.52
C LYS A 173 22.32 11.06 -14.97
N GLN A 174 21.52 10.22 -14.32
CA GLN A 174 20.15 9.89 -14.74
C GLN A 174 19.11 10.08 -13.63
N ARG A 175 19.56 10.33 -12.39
CA ARG A 175 18.67 10.52 -11.25
C ARG A 175 18.00 11.90 -11.27
N LYS A 176 16.79 11.94 -10.73
CA LYS A 176 16.07 13.18 -10.41
C LYS A 176 16.78 13.95 -9.28
N GLU A 177 16.61 15.26 -9.27
CA GLU A 177 17.04 16.11 -8.15
C GLU A 177 16.23 15.78 -6.88
N VAL A 178 16.77 16.09 -5.69
CA VAL A 178 16.12 15.78 -4.41
C VAL A 178 14.68 16.33 -4.33
N THR A 179 14.47 17.58 -4.77
CA THR A 179 13.14 18.22 -4.83
C THR A 179 12.20 17.46 -5.76
N GLN A 180 12.69 16.95 -6.89
CA GLN A 180 11.89 16.16 -7.83
C GLN A 180 11.58 14.76 -7.29
N ILE A 181 12.49 14.12 -6.53
CA ILE A 181 12.22 12.87 -5.83
C ILE A 181 11.16 13.09 -4.74
N MET A 182 11.21 14.22 -4.03
CA MET A 182 10.19 14.57 -3.04
C MET A 182 8.83 14.85 -3.71
N ALA A 183 8.79 15.45 -4.90
CA ALA A 183 7.56 15.57 -5.69
C ALA A 183 6.99 14.20 -6.05
N LEU A 184 7.84 13.28 -6.50
CA LEU A 184 7.47 11.89 -6.78
C LEU A 184 6.94 11.18 -5.53
N LEU A 185 7.58 11.35 -4.36
CA LEU A 185 7.10 10.79 -3.10
C LEU A 185 5.70 11.32 -2.75
N ASN A 186 5.47 12.62 -2.89
CA ASN A 186 4.16 13.22 -2.61
C ASN A 186 3.06 12.77 -3.58
N ALA A 187 3.44 12.35 -4.79
CA ALA A 187 2.52 11.77 -5.76
C ALA A 187 2.23 10.27 -5.50
N LEU A 188 3.25 9.50 -5.13
CA LEU A 188 3.14 8.07 -4.87
C LEU A 188 2.49 7.76 -3.52
N VAL A 189 2.85 8.54 -2.50
CA VAL A 189 2.47 8.34 -1.10
C VAL A 189 2.02 9.69 -0.52
N PRO A 190 0.88 10.26 -0.98
CA PRO A 190 0.41 11.56 -0.52
C PRO A 190 0.11 11.55 0.98
N SER A 191 0.34 12.66 1.68
CA SER A 191 0.09 12.80 3.13
C SER A 191 -1.39 12.66 3.50
N ALA A 192 -2.30 12.96 2.57
CA ALA A 192 -3.72 12.72 2.69
C ALA A 192 -4.33 12.48 1.31
N VAL A 193 -5.38 11.66 1.25
CA VAL A 193 -6.13 11.48 0.01
C VAL A 193 -7.07 12.66 -0.18
N LEU A 194 -7.01 13.25 -1.38
CA LEU A 194 -7.81 14.39 -1.76
C LEU A 194 -9.11 13.89 -2.40
N LEU A 195 -10.16 13.82 -1.59
CA LEU A 195 -11.51 13.46 -2.04
C LEU A 195 -12.25 14.74 -2.45
N GLY A 196 -12.88 14.72 -3.62
CA GLY A 196 -13.57 15.89 -4.19
C GLY A 196 -15.07 15.92 -3.89
N ASN A 197 -15.74 14.77 -3.94
CA ASN A 197 -17.17 14.61 -3.70
C ASN A 197 -17.45 13.61 -2.57
N ASP A 198 -18.63 13.66 -1.97
CA ASP A 198 -19.06 12.70 -0.92
C ASP A 198 -19.12 11.24 -1.42
N ASP A 199 -19.24 11.04 -2.73
CA ASP A 199 -19.21 9.72 -3.38
C ASP A 199 -17.81 9.24 -3.77
N ASP A 200 -16.78 10.00 -3.42
CA ASP A 200 -15.40 9.60 -3.63
C ASP A 200 -14.96 8.58 -2.59
N ILE A 201 -14.26 7.56 -3.06
CA ILE A 201 -13.73 6.49 -2.21
C ILE A 201 -12.21 6.62 -2.22
N ASP A 202 -11.61 6.54 -1.04
CA ASP A 202 -10.17 6.41 -0.87
C ASP A 202 -9.73 4.99 -1.29
N PRO A 203 -8.93 4.82 -2.36
CA PRO A 203 -8.42 3.52 -2.75
C PRO A 203 -7.29 3.03 -1.83
N THR A 204 -6.72 3.86 -0.97
CA THR A 204 -5.49 3.55 -0.21
C THR A 204 -5.75 2.42 0.80
N PRO A 205 -5.10 1.25 0.65
CA PRO A 205 -5.38 0.08 1.49
C PRO A 205 -4.50 0.02 2.75
N HIS A 206 -3.65 1.02 2.99
CA HIS A 206 -2.66 1.07 4.06
C HIS A 206 -3.06 2.08 5.13
N SER A 207 -2.64 1.83 6.37
CA SER A 207 -2.88 2.77 7.46
C SER A 207 -2.05 4.05 7.30
N SER A 208 -2.52 5.14 7.92
CA SER A 208 -1.75 6.38 8.05
C SER A 208 -0.36 6.14 8.63
N GLY A 209 -0.23 5.24 9.62
CA GLY A 209 1.06 4.91 10.21
C GLY A 209 2.10 4.34 9.22
N VAL A 210 1.69 3.45 8.31
CA VAL A 210 2.61 2.91 7.28
C VAL A 210 3.00 4.02 6.29
N ARG A 211 2.02 4.81 5.85
CA ARG A 211 2.22 5.95 4.97
C ARG A 211 3.22 6.95 5.58
N ASP A 212 3.00 7.34 6.82
CA ASP A 212 3.82 8.34 7.53
C ASP A 212 5.24 7.80 7.76
N SER A 213 5.40 6.51 8.07
CA SER A 213 6.71 5.84 8.16
C SER A 213 7.48 5.86 6.84
N VAL A 214 6.81 5.58 5.72
CA VAL A 214 7.43 5.63 4.38
C VAL A 214 7.84 7.06 4.05
N ARG A 215 6.93 8.03 4.21
CA ARG A 215 7.20 9.45 3.92
C ARG A 215 8.38 9.96 4.75
N PHE A 216 8.35 9.70 6.05
CA PHE A 216 9.44 10.08 6.96
C PHE A 216 10.76 9.43 6.59
N SER A 217 10.78 8.12 6.33
CA SER A 217 12.02 7.39 6.00
C SER A 217 12.68 7.94 4.74
N VAL A 218 11.88 8.33 3.74
CA VAL A 218 12.38 8.88 2.47
C VAL A 218 12.83 10.33 2.65
N PHE A 219 12.06 11.13 3.39
CA PHE A 219 12.44 12.51 3.69
C PHE A 219 13.74 12.58 4.50
N GLU A 220 13.84 11.82 5.60
CA GLU A 220 15.06 11.68 6.41
C GLU A 220 16.26 11.25 5.56
N HIS A 221 16.04 10.30 4.63
CA HIS A 221 17.08 9.86 3.71
C HIS A 221 17.54 10.99 2.79
N LEU A 222 16.60 11.73 2.18
CA LEU A 222 16.89 12.79 1.22
C LEU A 222 17.56 14.02 1.86
N THR A 223 17.28 14.31 3.12
CA THR A 223 17.92 15.39 3.89
C THR A 223 19.23 14.96 4.56
N SER A 224 19.59 13.67 4.50
CA SER A 224 20.86 13.19 5.03
C SER A 224 22.03 13.54 4.10
N ASN A 225 23.19 13.80 4.70
CA ASN A 225 24.46 13.88 3.99
C ASN A 225 24.71 12.59 3.20
N ASP A 226 25.23 12.74 1.98
CA ASP A 226 25.58 11.64 1.07
C ASP A 226 24.45 10.62 0.88
N CYS A 227 23.20 11.09 0.76
CA CYS A 227 22.01 10.25 0.65
C CYS A 227 22.09 9.21 -0.50
N PHE A 228 22.83 9.52 -1.56
CA PHE A 228 23.04 8.61 -2.68
C PHE A 228 24.28 7.71 -2.55
N SER A 229 24.90 7.63 -1.38
CA SER A 229 25.93 6.61 -1.13
C SER A 229 25.30 5.21 -1.20
N ARG A 230 26.09 4.23 -1.65
CA ARG A 230 25.61 2.85 -1.81
C ARG A 230 25.03 2.29 -0.51
N GLU A 231 25.69 2.55 0.62
CA GLU A 231 25.26 2.12 1.95
C GLU A 231 23.90 2.74 2.31
N ARG A 232 23.71 4.05 2.07
CA ARG A 232 22.44 4.74 2.34
C ARG A 232 21.33 4.25 1.43
N GLN A 233 21.63 3.99 0.16
CA GLN A 233 20.70 3.40 -0.80
C GLN A 233 20.24 2.00 -0.38
N GLU A 234 21.16 1.15 0.10
CA GLU A 234 20.84 -0.18 0.62
C GLU A 234 19.97 -0.09 1.89
N VAL A 235 20.27 0.84 2.80
CA VAL A 235 19.48 1.07 4.01
C VAL A 235 18.06 1.55 3.69
N ILE A 236 17.88 2.53 2.82
CA ILE A 236 16.52 3.02 2.47
C ILE A 236 15.72 1.95 1.72
N GLN A 237 16.37 1.19 0.82
CA GLN A 237 15.73 0.04 0.18
C GLN A 237 15.23 -0.98 1.21
N MET A 238 16.06 -1.31 2.20
CA MET A 238 15.68 -2.23 3.26
C MET A 238 14.49 -1.69 4.07
N LYS A 239 14.54 -0.43 4.51
CA LYS A 239 13.41 0.23 5.22
C LYS A 239 12.12 0.14 4.39
N LEU A 240 12.15 0.54 3.12
CA LEU A 240 10.97 0.55 2.25
C LEU A 240 10.38 -0.84 2.01
N ARG A 241 11.23 -1.86 1.88
CA ARG A 241 10.79 -3.26 1.73
C ARG A 241 10.12 -3.78 3.01
N CYS A 242 10.67 -3.46 4.18
CA CYS A 242 10.08 -3.86 5.46
C CYS A 242 8.68 -3.29 5.68
N TRP A 243 8.45 -2.01 5.35
CA TRP A 243 7.16 -1.37 5.59
C TRP A 243 6.02 -1.91 4.72
N CYS A 244 6.34 -2.43 3.54
CA CYS A 244 5.33 -2.77 2.53
C CYS A 244 5.01 -4.26 2.42
N ASP A 245 5.64 -5.11 3.24
CA ASP A 245 5.46 -6.57 3.24
C ASP A 245 5.58 -7.19 1.82
N THR A 246 6.26 -6.49 0.91
CA THR A 246 6.40 -6.86 -0.51
C THR A 246 7.79 -6.42 -0.98
N PRO A 247 8.77 -7.33 -0.98
CA PRO A 247 10.18 -6.94 -1.12
C PRO A 247 10.69 -6.83 -2.55
N ASP A 248 9.91 -7.19 -3.58
CA ASP A 248 10.39 -7.22 -4.96
C ASP A 248 9.28 -6.93 -6.00
N TYR A 249 9.72 -6.47 -7.17
CA TYR A 249 8.84 -6.18 -8.31
C TYR A 249 8.06 -7.41 -8.80
N PRO A 250 8.65 -8.62 -8.94
CA PRO A 250 7.92 -9.81 -9.37
C PRO A 250 6.69 -10.12 -8.52
N ARG A 251 6.79 -10.07 -7.19
CA ARG A 251 5.65 -10.32 -6.29
C ARG A 251 4.57 -9.25 -6.42
N ALA A 252 4.98 -7.98 -6.49
CA ALA A 252 4.04 -6.87 -6.69
C ALA A 252 3.27 -7.02 -8.01
N ARG A 253 3.98 -7.42 -9.08
CA ARG A 253 3.39 -7.71 -10.39
C ARG A 253 2.44 -8.91 -10.34
N ASP A 254 2.82 -9.99 -9.66
CA ASP A 254 1.96 -11.17 -9.55
C ASP A 254 0.68 -10.87 -8.75
N ALA A 255 0.79 -10.07 -7.69
CA ALA A 255 -0.37 -9.55 -6.98
C ALA A 255 -1.26 -8.69 -7.90
N MET A 256 -0.66 -7.86 -8.75
CA MET A 256 -1.40 -7.06 -9.73
C MET A 256 -2.15 -7.93 -10.75
N VAL A 257 -1.51 -8.96 -11.30
CA VAL A 257 -2.16 -9.87 -12.25
C VAL A 257 -3.30 -10.62 -11.57
N ARG A 258 -3.08 -11.17 -10.36
CA ARG A 258 -4.14 -11.82 -9.57
C ARG A 258 -5.30 -10.88 -9.30
N TYR A 259 -5.02 -9.66 -8.84
CA TYR A 259 -6.05 -8.65 -8.61
C TYR A 259 -6.90 -8.38 -9.85
N CYS A 260 -6.25 -8.22 -11.02
CA CYS A 260 -6.97 -8.01 -12.27
C CYS A 260 -7.90 -9.19 -12.62
N GLU A 261 -7.47 -10.43 -12.39
CA GLU A 261 -8.31 -11.61 -12.61
C GLU A 261 -9.45 -11.73 -11.59
N GLU A 262 -9.19 -11.44 -10.30
CA GLU A 262 -10.24 -11.46 -9.28
C GLU A 262 -11.28 -10.36 -9.49
N PHE A 263 -10.87 -9.17 -9.92
CA PHE A 263 -11.80 -8.10 -10.28
C PHE A 263 -12.73 -8.51 -11.43
N LYS A 264 -12.21 -9.19 -12.47
CA LYS A 264 -13.03 -9.73 -13.58
C LYS A 264 -14.09 -10.73 -13.12
N LYS A 265 -13.84 -11.46 -12.04
CA LYS A 265 -14.79 -12.41 -11.44
C LYS A 265 -15.79 -11.71 -10.51
N LEU A 266 -15.32 -10.72 -9.75
CA LEU A 266 -16.13 -9.99 -8.77
C LEU A 266 -17.21 -9.17 -9.45
N GLU A 267 -16.86 -8.48 -10.53
CA GLU A 267 -17.78 -7.62 -11.27
C GLU A 267 -19.09 -8.33 -11.68
N PRO A 268 -19.07 -9.45 -12.42
CA PRO A 268 -20.30 -10.15 -12.80
C PRO A 268 -21.05 -10.74 -11.61
N VAL A 269 -20.35 -11.20 -10.55
CA VAL A 269 -21.00 -11.72 -9.34
C VAL A 269 -21.85 -10.64 -8.68
N CYS A 270 -21.28 -9.44 -8.47
CA CYS A 270 -21.99 -8.32 -7.90
C CYS A 270 -23.18 -7.89 -8.75
N LEU A 271 -22.99 -7.78 -10.08
CA LEU A 271 -24.07 -7.41 -10.99
C LEU A 271 -25.20 -8.44 -11.00
N ASN A 272 -24.87 -9.74 -10.98
CA ASN A 272 -25.89 -10.80 -10.92
C ASN A 272 -26.69 -10.73 -9.61
N ILE A 273 -26.03 -10.51 -8.46
CA ILE A 273 -26.72 -10.35 -7.18
C ILE A 273 -27.68 -9.16 -7.24
N ILE A 274 -27.23 -8.01 -7.72
CA ILE A 274 -28.09 -6.81 -7.82
C ILE A 274 -29.29 -7.10 -8.73
N ASN A 275 -29.08 -7.67 -9.91
CA ASN A 275 -30.14 -8.02 -10.85
C ASN A 275 -31.14 -9.04 -10.28
N ASP A 276 -30.66 -10.06 -9.56
CA ASP A 276 -31.53 -11.07 -8.93
C ASP A 276 -32.40 -10.45 -7.83
N LEU A 277 -31.86 -9.48 -7.07
CA LEU A 277 -32.62 -8.75 -6.06
C LEU A 277 -33.65 -7.80 -6.70
N GLU A 278 -33.31 -7.13 -7.79
CA GLU A 278 -34.24 -6.28 -8.55
C GLU A 278 -35.41 -7.09 -9.12
N ARG A 279 -35.14 -8.27 -9.69
CA ARG A 279 -36.20 -9.17 -10.20
C ARG A 279 -37.13 -9.65 -9.09
N LYS A 280 -36.59 -10.08 -7.95
CA LYS A 280 -37.39 -10.49 -6.78
C LYS A 280 -38.26 -9.35 -6.24
N LYS A 281 -37.77 -8.11 -6.29
CA LYS A 281 -38.55 -6.92 -5.91
C LYS A 281 -39.68 -6.63 -6.91
N GLY A 282 -39.46 -6.87 -8.20
CA GLY A 282 -40.48 -6.78 -9.24
C GLY A 282 -41.59 -7.83 -9.12
N ASP A 283 -41.24 -9.07 -8.80
CA ASP A 283 -42.22 -10.17 -8.63
C ASP A 283 -43.10 -10.02 -7.37
N ASN A 284 -42.56 -9.43 -6.30
CA ASN A 284 -43.34 -9.08 -5.09
C ASN A 284 -44.17 -7.80 -5.26
N GLY A 285 -44.06 -7.12 -6.40
CA GLY A 285 -44.79 -5.91 -6.76
C GLY A 285 -45.66 -6.14 -8.00
N LEU A 286 -46.55 -7.13 -7.97
CA LEU A 286 -47.58 -7.27 -9.00
C LEU A 286 -48.60 -6.12 -8.87
N CYS A 287 -48.23 -4.94 -9.36
CA CYS A 287 -49.16 -4.02 -9.98
C CYS A 287 -48.91 -4.11 -11.48
N HIS A 288 -49.83 -4.78 -12.18
CA HIS A 288 -49.96 -4.69 -13.63
C HIS A 288 -50.01 -3.21 -14.04
N TYR A 289 -48.90 -2.70 -14.57
CA TYR A 289 -48.94 -1.55 -15.45
C TYR A 289 -48.72 -2.08 -16.87
N HIS A 290 -49.79 -1.99 -17.64
CA HIS A 290 -49.80 -2.22 -19.08
C HIS A 290 -48.60 -1.53 -19.72
N ALA A 291 -47.87 -2.27 -20.54
CA ALA A 291 -46.91 -1.72 -21.47
C ALA A 291 -47.59 -0.61 -22.28
N VAL A 292 -47.13 0.63 -22.12
CA VAL A 292 -47.44 1.69 -23.07
C VAL A 292 -46.65 1.37 -24.32
N SER A 293 -47.37 0.82 -25.28
CA SER A 293 -46.97 0.70 -26.68
C SER A 293 -46.48 2.06 -27.16
N ALA A 294 -45.21 2.14 -27.53
CA ALA A 294 -44.71 3.29 -28.27
C ALA A 294 -45.23 3.18 -29.71
N ASP A 295 -46.27 3.95 -30.00
CA ASP A 295 -46.60 4.34 -31.37
C ASP A 295 -45.36 5.01 -31.98
N SER A 296 -44.70 4.29 -32.89
CA SER A 296 -43.78 4.87 -33.86
C SER A 296 -44.37 4.65 -35.25
N ILE A 297 -44.89 5.76 -35.77
CA ILE A 297 -45.21 6.00 -37.17
C ILE A 297 -43.92 5.92 -37.98
N MET A 298 -43.79 4.95 -38.89
CA MET A 298 -43.54 5.18 -40.32
C MET A 298 -43.22 3.91 -41.13
N VAL A 299 -44.04 3.76 -42.18
CA VAL A 299 -43.72 3.33 -43.55
C VAL A 299 -43.66 1.83 -43.84
N SER A 300 -44.70 1.46 -44.58
CA SER A 300 -45.00 0.26 -45.35
C SER A 300 -43.86 -0.28 -46.23
N GLY A 301 -43.71 -1.60 -46.20
CA GLY A 301 -43.08 -2.41 -47.24
C GLY A 301 -43.48 -3.88 -47.10
N THR A 302 -44.55 -4.27 -47.79
CA THR A 302 -44.92 -5.66 -48.19
C THR A 302 -43.72 -6.36 -48.86
N ASP A 303 -43.46 -7.68 -48.77
CA ASP A 303 -44.35 -8.84 -48.66
C ASP A 303 -43.54 -10.17 -48.48
N THR A 304 -44.21 -11.22 -47.96
CA THR A 304 -43.93 -12.69 -48.13
C THR A 304 -42.73 -13.31 -47.33
N SER A 305 -42.78 -14.40 -46.55
CA SER A 305 -43.78 -15.40 -46.12
C SER A 305 -43.14 -16.46 -45.16
N ILE A 306 -43.99 -17.20 -44.43
CA ILE A 306 -43.79 -18.51 -43.75
C ILE A 306 -42.91 -18.47 -42.48
N GLY A 307 -43.37 -18.75 -41.24
CA GLY A 307 -44.51 -19.53 -40.78
C GLY A 307 -44.03 -20.84 -40.15
N TYR A 308 -43.61 -20.83 -38.87
CA TYR A 308 -43.61 -22.01 -38.00
C TYR A 308 -43.76 -21.62 -36.53
N ASP A 309 -44.93 -21.94 -35.99
CA ASP A 309 -45.26 -21.93 -34.56
C ASP A 309 -44.52 -23.05 -33.81
N ARG A 310 -43.97 -22.74 -32.63
CA ARG A 310 -43.83 -23.71 -31.53
C ARG A 310 -43.82 -23.01 -30.15
N PRO A 311 -44.51 -23.56 -29.12
CA PRO A 311 -44.92 -22.85 -27.91
C PRO A 311 -43.83 -22.79 -26.82
N PRO A 312 -44.00 -21.99 -25.75
CA PRO A 312 -42.99 -21.81 -24.70
C PRO A 312 -42.94 -23.06 -23.81
N VAL A 313 -41.74 -23.54 -23.51
CA VAL A 313 -41.53 -24.63 -22.55
C VAL A 313 -40.79 -24.13 -21.33
N ASP A 314 -41.44 -24.39 -20.20
CA ASP A 314 -41.15 -24.13 -18.81
C ASP A 314 -39.68 -24.16 -18.36
N SER A 315 -39.42 -23.13 -17.54
CA SER A 315 -38.42 -23.08 -16.48
C SER A 315 -38.67 -24.17 -15.43
N SER A 316 -37.95 -25.29 -15.50
CA SER A 316 -37.44 -25.99 -14.32
C SER A 316 -36.47 -27.10 -14.74
N LYS A 317 -35.17 -26.87 -14.47
CA LYS A 317 -34.05 -27.82 -14.33
C LYS A 317 -32.78 -27.21 -14.93
N LEU A 318 -32.08 -26.39 -14.14
CA LEU A 318 -30.63 -26.28 -14.31
C LEU A 318 -29.95 -27.09 -13.21
N LYS A 319 -29.22 -28.10 -13.69
CA LYS A 319 -28.50 -29.13 -12.95
C LYS A 319 -27.40 -28.53 -12.06
N ASN A 320 -27.28 -29.13 -10.89
CA ASN A 320 -26.10 -29.09 -10.02
C ASN A 320 -24.81 -29.16 -10.83
N VAL A 321 -24.04 -28.07 -10.87
CA VAL A 321 -22.63 -28.12 -11.26
C VAL A 321 -21.85 -28.57 -10.04
N VAL A 322 -21.69 -29.89 -9.93
CA VAL A 322 -20.69 -30.51 -9.06
C VAL A 322 -19.33 -30.22 -9.69
N LEU A 323 -18.55 -29.31 -9.09
CA LEU A 323 -17.14 -29.19 -9.44
C LEU A 323 -16.37 -30.28 -8.69
N THR A 324 -15.83 -31.21 -9.46
CA THR A 324 -15.00 -32.34 -9.03
C THR A 324 -13.81 -31.90 -8.17
N GLN A 325 -13.80 -32.32 -6.92
CA GLN A 325 -12.62 -32.37 -6.08
C GLN A 325 -11.74 -33.54 -6.53
N ASN A 326 -10.51 -33.26 -6.97
CA ASN A 326 -9.49 -34.28 -7.15
C ASN A 326 -8.76 -34.47 -5.82
N THR A 327 -9.24 -35.41 -5.00
CA THR A 327 -8.48 -36.06 -3.92
C THR A 327 -8.30 -37.52 -4.29
N SER A 328 -7.04 -37.95 -4.43
CA SER A 328 -6.66 -39.37 -4.44
C SER A 328 -5.48 -39.54 -3.50
N LEU A 329 -5.74 -40.24 -2.40
CA LEU A 329 -4.78 -40.76 -1.43
C LEU A 329 -4.15 -42.04 -1.99
N ALA A 330 -2.83 -42.16 -1.87
CA ALA A 330 -2.19 -43.46 -1.68
C ALA A 330 -1.28 -43.35 -0.46
N SER A 331 -1.70 -44.02 0.62
CA SER A 331 -0.99 -44.12 1.89
C SER A 331 0.19 -45.09 1.76
N GLN A 332 1.39 -44.68 2.17
CA GLN A 332 2.37 -45.58 2.77
C GLN A 332 2.83 -45.00 4.10
N VAL A 333 2.63 -45.80 5.14
CA VAL A 333 3.02 -45.55 6.53
C VAL A 333 4.55 -45.65 6.63
N SER A 334 5.20 -44.59 7.11
CA SER A 334 6.55 -44.71 7.66
C SER A 334 6.73 -43.70 8.79
N THR A 335 7.07 -44.24 9.96
CA THR A 335 7.34 -43.55 11.22
C THR A 335 8.51 -42.58 11.09
N LYS A 336 8.33 -41.30 11.46
CA LYS A 336 9.40 -40.40 11.90
C LYS A 336 8.88 -39.10 12.53
N THR A 337 9.28 -38.92 13.79
CA THR A 337 9.60 -37.70 14.54
C THR A 337 8.90 -36.39 14.16
N LEU A 338 8.04 -35.91 15.08
CA LEU A 338 7.49 -34.56 15.10
C LEU A 338 8.65 -33.54 15.12
N THR A 339 8.90 -32.92 13.98
CA THR A 339 9.77 -31.75 13.89
C THR A 339 8.86 -30.54 13.74
N ILE A 340 8.71 -29.77 14.81
CA ILE A 340 8.02 -28.48 14.79
C ILE A 340 8.89 -27.55 13.93
N THR A 341 8.52 -27.37 12.66
CA THR A 341 9.10 -26.35 11.78
C THR A 341 8.21 -25.12 11.83
N GLY A 342 8.38 -24.34 12.90
CA GLY A 342 7.98 -22.92 12.89
C GLY A 342 8.93 -22.13 11.97
N PRO A 343 8.53 -20.93 11.50
CA PRO A 343 9.44 -20.10 10.71
C PRO A 343 10.68 -19.79 11.56
N LEU A 344 11.86 -20.12 11.03
CA LEU A 344 13.14 -19.67 11.57
C LEU A 344 13.09 -18.14 11.60
N LEU A 345 13.03 -17.57 12.80
CA LEU A 345 13.32 -16.16 13.04
C LEU A 345 14.74 -15.92 12.52
N ALA A 346 14.86 -15.42 11.30
CA ALA A 346 16.13 -15.01 10.73
C ALA A 346 16.68 -13.87 11.59
N PHE A 347 17.68 -14.18 12.40
CA PHE A 347 18.31 -13.24 13.31
C PHE A 347 18.94 -12.08 12.52
N HIS A 348 18.53 -10.86 12.87
CA HIS A 348 18.90 -9.63 12.18
C HIS A 348 20.35 -9.21 12.54
N PRO A 349 21.19 -8.80 11.57
CA PRO A 349 22.57 -8.35 11.84
C PRO A 349 22.70 -7.05 12.66
N LEU A 350 21.59 -6.34 12.92
CA LEU A 350 21.54 -5.14 13.78
C LEU A 350 21.34 -5.50 15.27
N LEU A 351 21.03 -6.75 15.57
CA LEU A 351 20.85 -7.26 16.93
C LEU A 351 22.10 -8.01 17.44
N ARG A 352 23.21 -7.91 16.71
CA ARG A 352 24.50 -8.48 17.07
C ARG A 352 25.17 -7.54 18.07
N GLY A 353 25.31 -7.98 19.33
CA GLY A 353 26.03 -7.23 20.38
C GLY A 353 25.20 -6.23 21.21
N MET A 354 23.86 -6.24 21.14
CA MET A 354 23.06 -5.45 22.09
C MET A 354 23.04 -6.13 23.47
N PRO A 355 23.26 -5.39 24.58
CA PRO A 355 23.10 -5.92 25.93
C PRO A 355 21.64 -6.32 26.20
N GLY A 356 21.42 -7.46 26.87
CA GLY A 356 20.09 -8.03 27.15
C GLY A 356 19.85 -9.45 26.61
N ARG A 357 20.87 -10.12 26.06
CA ARG A 357 20.79 -11.52 25.57
C ARG A 357 20.82 -12.59 26.66
N GLU A 358 21.09 -12.22 27.91
CA GLU A 358 21.43 -13.17 28.98
C GLU A 358 20.22 -13.80 29.70
N ILE A 359 19.00 -13.28 29.51
CA ILE A 359 17.84 -13.69 30.32
C ILE A 359 16.95 -14.68 29.57
N SER A 360 17.46 -15.88 29.35
CA SER A 360 16.60 -17.06 29.15
C SER A 360 17.30 -18.28 29.76
N PRO A 361 16.61 -19.07 30.61
CA PRO A 361 17.20 -20.21 31.30
C PRO A 361 17.33 -21.38 30.32
N ALA A 362 18.29 -21.31 29.42
CA ALA A 362 18.78 -22.43 28.67
C ALA A 362 20.26 -22.17 28.41
N THR A 363 21.11 -22.83 29.18
CA THR A 363 22.55 -22.96 28.94
C THR A 363 22.74 -23.54 27.54
N THR A 364 22.88 -22.67 26.55
CA THR A 364 23.29 -23.05 25.19
C THR A 364 24.24 -21.97 24.72
N ASP A 365 25.52 -22.33 24.72
CA ASP A 365 26.62 -21.51 24.24
C ASP A 365 26.40 -21.18 22.75
N GLY A 366 25.76 -20.04 22.49
CA GLY A 366 25.39 -19.59 21.16
C GLY A 366 26.60 -19.24 20.28
N ALA A 367 27.79 -19.06 20.87
CA ALA A 367 29.02 -18.80 20.12
C ALA A 367 29.49 -20.05 19.35
N LEU A 368 29.31 -21.24 19.92
CA LEU A 368 29.65 -22.51 19.27
C LEU A 368 28.71 -22.85 18.09
N LEU A 369 27.45 -22.40 18.12
CA LEU A 369 26.49 -22.63 17.03
C LEU A 369 26.74 -21.71 15.81
N ALA A 370 27.37 -20.55 16.01
CA ALA A 370 27.57 -19.55 14.96
C ALA A 370 28.96 -19.62 14.28
N ARG A 371 29.89 -20.48 14.74
CA ARG A 371 31.29 -20.56 14.27
C ARG A 371 31.97 -19.18 14.14
N GLU A 372 31.71 -18.29 15.10
CA GLU A 372 32.35 -16.97 15.13
C GLU A 372 33.75 -17.09 15.78
N ILE A 373 34.80 -16.86 14.99
CA ILE A 373 36.21 -16.92 15.44
C ILE A 373 36.72 -15.52 15.85
N ASP A 374 36.01 -14.45 15.46
CA ASP A 374 36.44 -13.07 15.72
C ASP A 374 35.65 -12.43 16.86
N PRO A 375 36.32 -11.67 17.76
CA PRO A 375 35.65 -10.93 18.81
C PRO A 375 34.70 -9.86 18.24
N PRO A 376 33.58 -9.56 18.92
CA PRO A 376 32.60 -8.60 18.44
C PRO A 376 33.22 -7.19 18.30
N PRO A 377 32.84 -6.40 17.27
CA PRO A 377 33.34 -5.06 17.09
C PRO A 377 32.93 -4.17 18.27
N VAL A 378 33.91 -3.46 18.83
CA VAL A 378 33.71 -2.53 19.94
C VAL A 378 32.75 -1.41 19.48
N PRO A 379 31.61 -1.19 20.15
CA PRO A 379 30.74 -0.06 19.84
C PRO A 379 31.48 1.26 20.06
N CYS A 380 31.59 2.07 18.99
CA CYS A 380 32.12 3.43 19.07
C CYS A 380 31.14 4.33 19.84
N TYR A 381 31.31 4.38 21.15
CA TYR A 381 30.72 5.45 21.96
C TYR A 381 31.50 6.75 21.75
N PRO A 382 30.85 7.92 21.70
CA PRO A 382 31.55 9.19 21.66
C PRO A 382 32.41 9.36 22.92
N ASN A 383 33.70 9.69 22.72
CA ASN A 383 34.71 9.80 23.78
C ASN A 383 34.46 10.92 24.81
N ASN A 384 33.38 11.70 24.68
CA ASN A 384 33.10 12.82 25.57
C ASN A 384 31.60 12.91 25.90
N LEU A 385 31.23 12.37 27.07
CA LEU A 385 29.88 12.36 27.61
C LEU A 385 29.63 13.49 28.63
N SER A 386 30.57 14.43 28.79
CA SER A 386 30.60 15.44 29.87
C SER A 386 29.41 16.41 29.91
N LYS A 387 28.58 16.45 28.88
CA LYS A 387 27.42 17.35 28.76
C LYS A 387 26.06 16.64 28.86
N THR A 388 26.03 15.35 29.17
CA THR A 388 24.81 14.54 29.16
C THR A 388 24.41 14.18 30.58
N LEU A 389 23.21 14.57 31.01
CA LEU A 389 22.60 14.06 32.24
C LEU A 389 22.07 12.64 31.95
N PHE A 390 22.18 11.73 32.91
CA PHE A 390 21.68 10.36 32.79
C PHE A 390 20.67 10.08 33.90
N HIS A 391 19.54 9.48 33.55
CA HIS A 391 18.66 8.83 34.50
C HIS A 391 19.23 7.45 34.85
N GLN A 392 19.50 7.23 36.13
CA GLN A 392 19.94 5.95 36.65
C GLN A 392 18.71 5.09 37.02
N HIS A 393 18.68 3.86 36.55
CA HIS A 393 17.61 2.91 36.90
C HIS A 393 17.59 2.68 38.44
N PRO A 394 16.42 2.65 39.12
CA PRO A 394 16.34 2.55 40.58
C PRO A 394 17.11 1.36 41.17
N LEU A 395 17.08 0.20 40.51
CA LEU A 395 17.82 -1.00 40.91
C LEU A 395 19.34 -0.86 40.80
N ALA A 396 19.87 0.09 40.02
CA ALA A 396 21.31 0.26 39.86
C ALA A 396 21.99 0.82 41.12
N ARG A 397 21.23 1.48 42.01
CA ARG A 397 21.75 1.97 43.30
C ARG A 397 22.03 0.85 44.29
N GLU A 398 21.39 -0.31 44.12
CA GLU A 398 21.48 -1.45 45.03
C GLU A 398 22.53 -2.48 44.61
N LEU A 399 23.08 -2.36 43.39
CA LEU A 399 23.93 -3.38 42.78
C LEU A 399 25.45 -3.14 42.96
N ASP A 400 25.86 -2.06 43.62
CA ASP A 400 27.26 -1.70 43.91
C ASP A 400 28.23 -1.90 42.72
N MET A 401 27.78 -1.50 41.52
CA MET A 401 28.53 -1.66 40.26
C MET A 401 29.13 -0.33 39.80
N SER A 402 30.22 -0.41 39.03
CA SER A 402 30.83 0.77 38.41
C SER A 402 29.93 1.39 37.33
N THR A 403 30.09 2.69 37.07
CA THR A 403 29.33 3.42 36.04
C THR A 403 29.45 2.80 34.65
N GLN A 404 30.61 2.21 34.34
CA GLN A 404 30.86 1.55 33.06
C GLN A 404 30.06 0.25 32.91
N GLU A 405 29.93 -0.53 33.99
CA GLU A 405 29.08 -1.73 34.03
C GLU A 405 27.60 -1.37 33.98
N GLN A 406 27.20 -0.29 34.64
CA GLN A 406 25.81 0.19 34.56
C GLN A 406 25.45 0.64 33.14
N ALA A 407 26.38 1.29 32.43
CA ALA A 407 26.18 1.69 31.03
C ALA A 407 26.12 0.48 30.10
N SER A 408 27.01 -0.50 30.26
CA SER A 408 27.03 -1.71 29.44
C SER A 408 25.77 -2.57 29.63
N LEU A 409 25.16 -2.53 30.82
CA LEU A 409 23.91 -3.24 31.13
C LEU A 409 22.64 -2.42 30.81
N GLY A 410 22.77 -1.21 30.26
CA GLY A 410 21.62 -0.36 29.92
C GLY A 410 20.88 0.23 31.13
N LEU A 411 21.52 0.27 32.30
CA LEU A 411 20.97 0.81 33.55
C LEU A 411 21.12 2.33 33.66
N LEU A 412 21.82 2.95 32.71
CA LEU A 412 21.95 4.40 32.55
C LEU A 412 21.27 4.80 31.25
N LEU A 413 20.20 5.60 31.35
CA LEU A 413 19.46 6.14 30.22
C LEU A 413 19.81 7.63 30.07
N PRO A 414 20.06 8.14 28.85
CA PRO A 414 20.22 9.58 28.66
C PRO A 414 18.98 10.33 29.11
N ALA A 415 19.15 11.36 29.96
CA ALA A 415 18.08 12.26 30.36
C ALA A 415 17.91 13.35 29.30
N GLU A 416 16.67 13.67 28.96
CA GLU A 416 16.38 14.89 28.20
C GLU A 416 16.74 16.10 29.07
N LEU A 417 17.49 17.06 28.50
CA LEU A 417 17.66 18.37 29.11
C LEU A 417 16.30 19.06 29.08
N ALA A 418 15.56 19.01 30.19
CA ALA A 418 14.48 19.95 30.42
C ALA A 418 15.10 21.35 30.42
N ASP A 419 14.67 22.20 29.48
CA ASP A 419 15.04 23.61 29.41
C ASP A 419 14.43 24.29 30.65
N ASN A 420 15.11 24.20 31.80
CA ASN A 420 14.82 24.99 32.98
C ASN A 420 15.27 26.43 32.71
N ARG A 421 14.52 27.12 31.85
CA ARG A 421 14.41 28.57 31.95
C ARG A 421 13.23 28.83 32.87
N GLU A 422 13.56 29.16 34.11
CA GLU A 422 12.67 29.90 34.98
C GLU A 422 12.17 31.14 34.23
N PHE A 423 10.86 31.19 33.95
CA PHE A 423 9.93 32.29 34.25
C PHE A 423 8.48 31.81 34.13
#